data_AF-A0A2I1DLB2-F1
#
_entry.id   AF-A0A2I1DLB2-F1
#
_cell.length_a   1.000
_cell.length_b   1.000
_cell.length_c   1.000
_cell.angle_alpha   90.00
_cell.angle_beta   90.00
_cell.angle_gamma   90.00
#
_symmetry.space_group_name_H-M   'P 1'
#
loop_
_entity.id
_entity.type
_entity.pdbx_description
1 polymer ?
#
loop_
_entity_poly.entity_id
_entity_poly.type
_entity_poly.pdbx_seq_one_letter_code
_entity_poly.pdbx_strand_id
1 'polypeptide(L)'
;MPKAWEKLDLQGAGVQSLQIRLQKLQKKSLWAYLYWCLFPVGAHRFYLEESWAWIFPLVTAAIVILALLGLGWEAIVLAVLLLGVALWDLSRINQWISIYNKELRKATWFARQTPAAPANYQGRADTGEAPAQWQRELQDYTATKESERAGHPAAQNPANKGFAPGQRRMSFAEQERLLREIASGAKDKADAKTDGKTSEDR
;
A
#
# COMPACT_ATOMS: atom_id res chain seq x y z
N MET A 1 -26.11 -16.77 13.34
CA MET A 1 -25.35 -15.66 12.72
C MET A 1 -24.67 -16.19 11.47
N PRO A 2 -24.79 -15.54 10.30
CA PRO A 2 -24.17 -16.04 9.08
C PRO A 2 -22.66 -15.91 9.21
N LYS A 3 -21.95 -16.98 8.85
CA LYS A 3 -20.49 -17.12 8.95
C LYS A 3 -19.74 -16.28 7.89
N ALA A 4 -20.00 -14.98 7.86
CA ALA A 4 -19.32 -14.06 6.95
C ALA A 4 -17.80 -13.98 7.22
N TRP A 5 -17.39 -14.26 8.46
CA TRP A 5 -15.99 -14.34 8.88
C TRP A 5 -15.26 -15.59 8.33
N GLU A 6 -15.97 -16.68 8.01
CA GLU A 6 -15.39 -17.94 7.50
C GLU A 6 -14.99 -17.84 6.01
N LYS A 7 -15.53 -16.83 5.30
CA LYS A 7 -15.13 -16.48 3.92
C LYS A 7 -14.12 -15.34 3.84
N LEU A 8 -13.81 -14.71 4.97
CA LEU A 8 -12.74 -13.72 5.05
C LEU A 8 -11.44 -14.51 5.06
N ASP A 9 -10.76 -14.53 3.92
CA ASP A 9 -9.49 -15.24 3.75
C ASP A 9 -8.41 -14.56 4.62
N LEU A 10 -8.32 -15.01 5.87
CA LEU A 10 -7.40 -14.54 6.90
C LEU A 10 -5.95 -15.00 6.64
N GLN A 11 -5.69 -15.77 5.57
CA GLN A 11 -4.37 -16.33 5.29
C GLN A 11 -3.36 -15.33 4.69
N GLY A 12 -3.68 -14.04 4.57
CA GLY A 12 -2.75 -13.06 3.97
C GLY A 12 -2.43 -13.31 2.48
N ALA A 13 -2.96 -14.38 1.90
CA ALA A 13 -2.87 -14.75 0.50
C ALA A 13 -3.52 -13.70 -0.41
N GLY A 14 -4.52 -12.97 0.10
CA GLY A 14 -5.16 -11.86 -0.61
C GLY A 14 -4.17 -10.77 -1.05
N VAL A 15 -3.30 -10.31 -0.16
CA VAL A 15 -2.36 -9.20 -0.46
C VAL A 15 -1.21 -9.68 -1.34
N GLN A 16 -0.64 -10.84 -1.05
CA GLN A 16 0.47 -11.39 -1.85
C GLN A 16 0.02 -11.76 -3.28
N SER A 17 -1.14 -12.41 -3.43
CA SER A 17 -1.69 -12.71 -4.76
C SER A 17 -2.06 -11.44 -5.53
N LEU A 18 -2.56 -10.41 -4.85
CA LEU A 18 -2.83 -9.09 -5.43
C LEU A 18 -1.55 -8.41 -5.90
N GLN A 19 -0.47 -8.48 -5.11
CA GLN A 19 0.82 -7.93 -5.48
C GLN A 19 1.43 -8.65 -6.69
N ILE A 20 1.38 -9.98 -6.74
CA ILE A 20 1.83 -10.77 -7.91
C ILE A 20 1.01 -10.38 -9.15
N ARG A 21 -0.32 -10.25 -9.00
CA ARG A 21 -1.19 -9.82 -10.10
C ARG A 21 -0.87 -8.40 -10.57
N LEU A 22 -0.66 -7.47 -9.64
CA LEU A 22 -0.28 -6.09 -9.94
C LEU A 22 1.06 -6.02 -10.68
N GLN A 23 2.07 -6.78 -10.25
CA GLN A 23 3.37 -6.84 -10.94
C GLN A 23 3.25 -7.34 -12.38
N LYS A 24 2.33 -8.27 -12.65
CA LYS A 24 2.07 -8.77 -14.02
C LYS A 24 1.35 -7.74 -14.90
N LEU A 25 0.50 -6.90 -14.32
CA LEU A 25 -0.31 -5.91 -15.05
C LEU A 25 0.40 -4.55 -15.22
N GLN A 26 1.44 -4.27 -14.42
CA GLN A 26 2.19 -3.03 -14.52
C GLN A 26 2.89 -2.89 -15.88
N LYS A 27 2.75 -1.69 -16.47
CA LYS A 27 3.44 -1.35 -17.71
C LYS A 27 4.93 -1.12 -17.39
N LYS A 28 5.80 -1.62 -18.27
CA LYS A 28 7.26 -1.57 -18.09
C LYS A 28 7.85 -0.47 -18.98
N SER A 29 8.81 0.26 -18.44
CA SER A 29 9.51 1.34 -19.14
C SER A 29 10.20 0.86 -20.42
N LEU A 30 10.89 -0.27 -20.36
CA LEU A 30 11.60 -0.84 -21.51
C LEU A 30 10.67 -1.04 -22.71
N TRP A 31 9.50 -1.63 -22.47
CA TRP A 31 8.52 -1.86 -23.54
C TRP A 31 7.95 -0.56 -24.08
N ALA A 32 7.71 0.45 -23.24
CA ALA A 32 7.25 1.75 -23.71
C ALA A 32 8.28 2.42 -24.64
N TYR A 33 9.58 2.34 -24.32
CA TYR A 33 10.64 2.85 -25.20
C TYR A 33 10.75 2.05 -26.51
N LEU A 34 10.60 0.72 -26.46
CA LEU A 34 10.56 -0.09 -27.69
C LEU A 34 9.39 0.30 -28.60
N TYR A 35 8.20 0.52 -28.03
CA TYR A 35 7.04 0.97 -28.79
C TYR A 35 7.17 2.42 -29.28
N TRP A 36 8.00 3.24 -28.65
CA TRP A 36 8.29 4.59 -29.12
C TRP A 36 9.09 4.59 -30.43
N CYS A 37 9.92 3.57 -30.72
CA CYS A 37 10.52 3.43 -32.04
C CYS A 37 9.49 3.33 -33.17
N LEU A 38 8.25 2.92 -32.85
CA LEU A 38 7.09 2.86 -33.74
C LEU A 38 6.15 4.07 -33.54
N PHE A 39 6.69 5.23 -33.13
CA PHE A 39 5.90 6.44 -32.94
C PHE A 39 5.08 6.90 -34.16
N PRO A 40 5.49 6.70 -35.44
CA PRO A 40 4.67 7.14 -36.57
C PRO A 40 3.31 6.46 -36.60
N VAL A 41 3.23 5.23 -36.07
CA VAL A 41 2.01 4.45 -35.96
C VAL A 41 1.25 4.75 -34.66
N GLY A 42 1.87 5.46 -33.71
CA GLY A 42 1.29 5.74 -32.39
C GLY A 42 1.37 4.57 -31.41
N ALA A 43 2.21 3.57 -31.66
CA ALA A 43 2.24 2.32 -30.88
C ALA A 43 2.51 2.54 -29.38
N HIS A 44 3.35 3.52 -29.02
CA HIS A 44 3.62 3.90 -27.63
C HIS A 44 2.35 4.38 -26.89
N ARG A 45 1.46 5.14 -27.55
CA ARG A 45 0.20 5.63 -26.97
C ARG A 45 -0.85 4.54 -26.87
N PHE A 46 -0.92 3.65 -27.86
CA PHE A 46 -1.78 2.46 -27.77
C PHE A 46 -1.36 1.54 -26.63
N TYR A 47 -0.04 1.38 -26.40
CA TYR A 47 0.46 0.60 -25.27
C TYR A 47 0.06 1.19 -23.92
N LEU A 48 -0.01 2.52 -23.82
CA LEU A 48 -0.45 3.25 -22.63
C LEU A 48 -1.97 3.44 -22.54
N GLU A 49 -2.74 2.88 -23.47
CA GLU A 49 -4.22 2.91 -23.50
C GLU A 49 -4.80 4.34 -23.52
N GLU A 50 -4.08 5.28 -24.13
CA GLU A 50 -4.48 6.68 -24.16
C GLU A 50 -5.47 6.95 -25.31
N SER A 51 -6.58 7.64 -25.01
CA SER A 51 -7.70 7.84 -25.96
C SER A 51 -7.33 8.64 -27.20
N TRP A 52 -6.22 9.40 -27.16
CA TRP A 52 -5.75 10.24 -28.26
C TRP A 52 -4.64 9.57 -29.08
N ALA A 53 -4.44 8.26 -28.93
CA ALA A 53 -3.42 7.49 -29.67
C ALA A 53 -3.56 7.60 -31.19
N TRP A 54 -4.78 7.82 -31.70
CA TRP A 54 -5.10 7.82 -33.13
C TRP A 54 -4.59 9.06 -33.87
N ILE A 55 -4.15 10.10 -33.15
CA ILE A 55 -3.63 11.33 -33.76
C ILE A 55 -2.34 11.04 -34.52
N PHE A 56 -1.44 10.23 -33.97
CA PHE A 56 -0.17 9.87 -34.62
C PHE A 56 -0.36 9.22 -35.99
N PRO A 57 -1.14 8.12 -36.13
CA PRO A 57 -1.34 7.51 -37.45
C PRO A 57 -2.10 8.43 -38.41
N LEU A 58 -3.00 9.29 -37.92
CA LEU A 58 -3.70 10.27 -38.76
C LEU A 58 -2.74 11.33 -39.31
N VAL A 59 -1.87 11.88 -38.47
CA VAL A 59 -0.84 12.84 -38.88
C VAL A 59 0.17 12.20 -39.83
N THR A 60 0.61 10.97 -39.56
CA THR A 60 1.48 10.22 -40.47
C THR A 60 0.81 9.97 -41.82
N ALA A 61 -0.47 9.62 -41.85
CA ALA A 61 -1.22 9.47 -43.10
C ALA A 61 -1.31 10.80 -43.87
N ALA A 62 -1.53 11.92 -43.17
CA ALA A 62 -1.55 13.25 -43.78
C ALA A 62 -0.19 13.61 -44.41
N ILE A 63 0.93 13.29 -43.76
CA ILE A 63 2.29 13.48 -44.31
C ILE A 63 2.45 12.69 -45.62
N VAL A 64 2.03 11.42 -45.63
CA VAL A 64 2.12 10.58 -46.84
C VAL A 64 1.25 11.12 -47.97
N ILE A 65 0.01 11.55 -47.68
CA ILE A 65 -0.88 12.15 -48.67
C ILE A 65 -0.27 13.43 -49.25
N LEU A 66 0.25 14.33 -48.40
CA LEU A 66 0.91 15.56 -48.85
C LEU A 66 2.12 15.26 -49.74
N ALA A 67 2.93 14.27 -49.37
CA ALA A 67 4.07 13.84 -50.17
C ALA A 67 3.63 13.28 -51.54
N LEU A 68 2.55 12.49 -51.59
CA LEU A 68 2.00 11.96 -52.85
C LEU A 68 1.40 13.05 -53.75
N LEU A 69 0.89 14.12 -53.17
CA LEU A 69 0.37 15.30 -53.89
C LEU A 69 1.49 16.24 -54.39
N GLY A 70 2.76 15.95 -54.12
CA GLY A 70 3.90 16.79 -54.50
C GLY A 70 4.13 18.00 -53.59
N LEU A 71 3.39 18.11 -52.48
CA LEU A 71 3.51 19.16 -51.46
C LEU A 71 4.63 18.81 -50.46
N GLY A 72 5.86 18.71 -50.99
CA GLY A 72 7.00 18.21 -50.25
C GLY A 72 7.39 19.10 -49.07
N TRP A 73 7.31 20.43 -49.21
CA TRP A 73 7.65 21.35 -48.13
C TRP A 73 6.67 21.28 -46.97
N GLU A 74 5.38 21.21 -47.27
CA GLU A 74 4.30 21.04 -46.30
C GLU A 74 4.46 19.70 -45.55
N ALA A 75 4.75 18.62 -46.30
CA ALA A 75 5.02 17.31 -45.71
C ALA A 75 6.23 17.34 -44.77
N ILE A 76 7.33 18.02 -45.15
CA ILE A 76 8.53 18.16 -44.31
C ILE A 76 8.21 18.94 -43.03
N VAL A 77 7.53 20.10 -43.14
CA VAL A 77 7.15 20.91 -41.97
C VAL A 77 6.32 20.09 -40.99
N LEU A 78 5.35 19.33 -41.50
CA LEU A 78 4.46 18.50 -40.70
C LEU A 78 5.21 17.31 -40.08
N ALA A 79 6.17 16.72 -40.79
CA ALA A 79 7.04 15.67 -40.27
C ALA A 79 7.98 16.18 -39.16
N VAL A 80 8.54 17.38 -39.30
CA VAL A 80 9.38 18.00 -38.27
C VAL A 80 8.56 18.31 -37.02
N LEU A 81 7.34 18.82 -37.18
CA LEU A 81 6.42 19.05 -36.07
C LEU A 81 6.08 17.73 -35.34
N LEU A 82 5.76 16.67 -36.10
CA LEU A 82 5.48 15.35 -35.53
C LEU A 82 6.68 14.81 -34.75
N LEU A 83 7.90 14.97 -35.28
CA LEU A 83 9.14 14.58 -34.60
C LEU A 83 9.34 15.37 -33.29
N GLY A 84 9.11 16.69 -33.32
CA GLY A 84 9.20 17.54 -32.12
C GLY A 84 8.23 17.11 -31.03
N VAL A 85 6.99 16.80 -31.39
CA VAL A 85 5.99 16.24 -30.47
C VAL A 85 6.43 14.87 -29.94
N ALA A 86 6.95 13.98 -30.79
CA ALA A 86 7.42 12.66 -30.38
C ALA A 86 8.60 12.71 -29.40
N LEU A 87 9.52 13.67 -29.56
CA LEU A 87 10.63 13.90 -28.63
C LEU A 87 10.15 14.48 -27.30
N TRP A 88 9.18 15.39 -27.34
CA TRP A 88 8.55 15.88 -26.11
C TRP A 88 7.86 14.74 -25.35
N ASP A 89 7.14 13.89 -26.07
CA ASP A 89 6.49 12.69 -25.55
C ASP A 89 7.50 11.75 -24.87
N LEU A 90 8.66 11.49 -25.51
CA LEU A 90 9.74 10.67 -24.97
C LEU A 90 10.18 11.10 -23.56
N SER A 91 10.24 12.41 -23.30
CA SER A 91 10.59 12.95 -21.98
C SER A 91 9.53 12.69 -20.90
N ARG A 92 8.29 12.42 -21.30
CA ARG A 92 7.12 12.24 -20.43
C ARG A 92 6.65 10.80 -20.25
N ILE A 93 7.14 9.85 -21.05
CA ILE A 93 6.79 8.42 -20.95
C ILE A 93 6.87 7.91 -19.50
N ASN A 94 7.92 8.24 -18.76
CA ASN A 94 8.07 7.80 -17.37
C ASN A 94 6.97 8.36 -16.45
N GLN A 95 6.54 9.60 -16.68
CA GLN A 95 5.45 10.22 -15.91
C GLN A 95 4.13 9.50 -16.18
N TRP A 96 3.84 9.20 -17.44
CA TRP A 96 2.61 8.48 -17.82
C TRP A 96 2.58 7.06 -17.30
N ILE A 97 3.69 6.33 -17.37
CA ILE A 97 3.80 5.00 -16.75
C ILE A 97 3.53 5.09 -15.24
N SER A 98 4.04 6.13 -14.57
CA SER A 98 3.80 6.34 -13.13
C SER A 98 2.32 6.60 -12.85
N ILE A 99 1.66 7.44 -13.64
CA ILE A 99 0.23 7.74 -13.52
C ILE A 99 -0.59 6.47 -13.75
N TYR A 100 -0.36 5.78 -14.87
CA TYR A 100 -1.06 4.54 -15.21
C TYR A 100 -0.88 3.47 -14.13
N ASN A 101 0.36 3.24 -13.67
CA ASN A 101 0.62 2.24 -12.63
C ASN A 101 0.00 2.64 -11.26
N LYS A 102 -0.14 3.94 -10.97
CA LYS A 102 -0.87 4.41 -9.77
C LYS A 102 -2.36 4.15 -9.91
N GLU A 103 -2.95 4.46 -11.06
CA GLU A 103 -4.36 4.21 -11.35
C GLU A 103 -4.69 2.71 -11.30
N LEU A 104 -3.83 1.88 -11.88
CA LEU A 104 -3.95 0.42 -11.83
C LEU A 104 -3.94 -0.11 -10.40
N ARG A 105 -3.08 0.44 -9.52
CA ARG A 105 -3.07 0.10 -8.09
C ARG A 105 -4.37 0.49 -7.40
N LYS A 106 -4.87 1.70 -7.65
CA LYS A 106 -6.16 2.17 -7.11
C LYS A 106 -7.29 1.26 -7.58
N ALA A 107 -7.41 1.06 -8.89
CA ALA A 107 -8.43 0.22 -9.49
C ALA A 107 -8.39 -1.20 -8.91
N THR A 108 -7.20 -1.80 -8.77
CA THR A 108 -7.07 -3.16 -8.23
C THR A 108 -7.42 -3.23 -6.73
N TRP A 109 -7.10 -2.19 -5.95
CA TRP A 109 -7.46 -2.11 -4.54
C TRP A 109 -8.97 -1.93 -4.34
N PHE A 110 -9.60 -1.06 -5.13
CA PHE A 110 -11.03 -0.75 -5.02
C PHE A 110 -11.93 -1.78 -5.73
N ALA A 111 -11.45 -2.47 -6.77
CA ALA A 111 -12.25 -3.44 -7.53
C ALA A 111 -12.56 -4.73 -6.76
N ARG A 112 -11.88 -5.02 -5.64
CA ARG A 112 -12.02 -6.31 -4.95
C ARG A 112 -12.64 -6.25 -3.57
N GLN A 113 -12.52 -5.16 -2.81
CA GLN A 113 -12.94 -5.15 -1.41
C GLN A 113 -13.32 -3.76 -0.90
N THR A 114 -14.48 -3.28 -1.28
CA THR A 114 -15.30 -2.58 -0.28
C THR A 114 -16.67 -3.23 -0.33
N PRO A 115 -17.04 -4.09 0.64
CA PRO A 115 -18.44 -4.29 0.93
C PRO A 115 -19.06 -2.90 0.99
N ALA A 116 -20.18 -2.69 0.28
CA ALA A 116 -20.93 -1.45 0.42
C ALA A 116 -21.01 -1.15 1.92
N ALA A 117 -20.63 0.08 2.30
CA ALA A 117 -20.67 0.48 3.68
C ALA A 117 -22.03 0.03 4.26
N PRO A 118 -22.06 -0.62 5.44
CA PRO A 118 -23.30 -1.14 6.02
C PRO A 118 -24.43 -0.11 5.85
N ALA A 119 -25.68 -0.51 5.62
CA ALA A 119 -26.75 0.46 5.32
C ALA A 119 -26.96 1.54 6.41
N ASN A 120 -26.44 1.28 7.62
CA ASN A 120 -26.38 2.16 8.77
C ASN A 120 -24.97 2.70 9.09
N TYR A 121 -24.00 2.49 8.20
CA TYR A 121 -22.69 3.13 8.25
C TYR A 121 -22.90 4.59 7.87
N GLN A 122 -23.30 5.34 8.87
CA GLN A 122 -22.95 6.74 8.93
C GLN A 122 -21.42 6.73 8.92
N GLY A 123 -20.82 7.10 7.80
CA GLY A 123 -19.44 7.59 7.87
C GLY A 123 -19.36 8.68 8.95
N ARG A 124 -18.17 9.16 9.32
CA ARG A 124 -18.12 10.44 10.03
C ARG A 124 -18.70 11.47 9.07
N ALA A 125 -19.99 11.77 9.23
CA ALA A 125 -20.64 12.78 8.43
C ALA A 125 -19.84 14.05 8.69
N ASP A 126 -19.48 14.76 7.63
CA ASP A 126 -19.15 16.17 7.71
C ASP A 126 -20.43 16.95 8.08
N THR A 127 -21.11 16.55 9.17
CA THR A 127 -22.00 17.43 9.90
C THR A 127 -21.11 18.58 10.35
N GLY A 128 -21.36 19.78 9.83
CA GLY A 128 -20.57 21.00 10.05
C GLY A 128 -20.46 21.49 11.50
N GLU A 129 -20.71 20.60 12.47
CA GLU A 129 -20.56 20.72 13.91
C GLU A 129 -19.63 19.57 14.34
N ALA A 130 -18.37 19.72 14.77
CA ALA A 130 -17.61 20.88 15.14
C ALA A 130 -16.13 20.62 14.80
N PRO A 131 -15.48 21.41 13.92
CA PRO A 131 -14.05 21.25 13.60
C PRO A 131 -13.15 21.30 14.85
N ALA A 132 -13.60 21.96 15.91
CA ALA A 132 -12.88 22.09 17.18
C ALA A 132 -12.89 20.84 18.07
N GLN A 133 -13.87 19.93 17.93
CA GLN A 133 -13.87 18.65 18.67
C GLN A 133 -12.99 17.63 17.98
N TRP A 134 -13.04 17.59 16.65
CA TRP A 134 -12.18 16.74 15.83
C TRP A 134 -10.70 17.06 15.99
N GLN A 135 -10.34 18.34 15.99
CA GLN A 135 -8.95 18.77 16.24
C GLN A 135 -8.46 18.31 17.62
N ARG A 136 -9.34 18.31 18.62
CA ARG A 136 -9.02 17.80 19.96
C ARG A 136 -8.85 16.29 19.96
N GLU A 137 -9.75 15.52 19.35
CA GLU A 137 -9.60 14.06 19.23
C GLU A 137 -8.32 13.66 18.49
N LEU A 138 -7.97 14.38 17.41
CA LEU A 138 -6.71 14.16 16.69
C LEU A 138 -5.50 14.47 17.56
N GLN A 139 -5.51 15.60 18.26
CA GLN A 139 -4.43 15.97 19.17
C GLN A 139 -4.27 14.96 20.31
N ASP A 140 -5.37 14.49 20.90
CA ASP A 140 -5.37 13.49 21.96
C ASP A 140 -4.83 12.14 21.46
N TYR A 141 -5.23 11.73 20.25
CA TYR A 141 -4.74 10.50 19.63
C TYR A 141 -3.26 10.59 19.27
N THR A 142 -2.81 11.71 18.70
CA THR A 142 -1.40 11.95 18.39
C THR A 142 -0.57 11.98 19.66
N ALA A 143 -1.01 12.68 20.71
CA ALA A 143 -0.33 12.72 22.00
C ALA A 143 -0.23 11.33 22.64
N THR A 144 -1.32 10.54 22.58
CA THR A 144 -1.31 9.16 23.08
C THR A 144 -0.31 8.31 22.29
N LYS A 145 -0.29 8.39 20.96
CA LYS A 145 0.63 7.62 20.11
C LYS A 145 2.08 8.06 20.24
N GLU A 146 2.34 9.34 20.45
CA GLU A 146 3.67 9.86 20.73
C GLU A 146 4.15 9.42 22.12
N SER A 147 3.26 9.32 23.11
CA SER A 147 3.59 8.79 24.43
C SER A 147 3.84 7.27 24.43
N GLU A 148 3.21 6.54 23.50
CA GLU A 148 3.46 5.11 23.25
C GLU A 148 4.73 4.86 22.41
N ARG A 149 5.24 5.88 21.70
CA ARG A 149 6.45 5.78 20.89
C ARG A 149 7.64 5.61 21.83
N ALA A 150 8.35 4.49 21.69
CA ALA A 150 9.47 4.12 22.56
C ALA A 150 10.48 5.27 22.69
N GLY A 151 10.50 5.95 23.85
CA GLY A 151 11.42 7.05 24.13
C GLY A 151 10.91 8.12 25.11
N HIS A 152 9.59 8.27 25.33
CA HIS A 152 9.05 9.27 26.25
C HIS A 152 8.44 8.63 27.51
N PRO A 153 8.68 9.18 28.72
CA PRO A 153 8.02 8.68 29.93
C PRO A 153 6.53 9.00 29.85
N ALA A 154 5.69 7.97 29.93
CA ALA A 154 4.24 8.13 30.01
C ALA A 154 3.88 9.02 31.21
N ALA A 155 3.06 10.05 30.98
CA ALA A 155 2.51 10.87 32.04
C ALA A 155 1.80 9.96 33.06
N GLN A 156 2.22 10.07 34.31
CA GLN A 156 1.78 9.23 35.42
C GLN A 156 0.27 9.33 35.59
N ASN A 157 -0.45 8.29 35.15
CA ASN A 157 -1.83 8.07 35.52
C ASN A 157 -1.85 7.08 36.70
N PRO A 158 -2.21 7.49 37.93
CA PRO A 158 -2.03 6.69 39.15
C PRO A 158 -2.96 5.47 39.25
N ALA A 159 -3.80 5.20 38.23
CA ALA A 159 -4.70 4.05 38.19
C ALA A 159 -4.13 2.80 37.49
N ASN A 160 -2.96 2.89 36.84
CA ASN A 160 -2.38 1.75 36.13
C ASN A 160 -1.48 0.90 37.06
N LYS A 161 -1.93 -0.32 37.34
CA LYS A 161 -1.09 -1.43 37.83
C LYS A 161 -0.09 -1.81 36.74
N GLY A 162 0.95 -1.01 36.56
CA GLY A 162 2.06 -1.22 35.64
C GLY A 162 3.36 -0.74 36.27
N PHE A 163 4.48 -1.29 35.81
CA PHE A 163 5.82 -1.04 36.35
C PHE A 163 6.10 0.48 36.44
N ALA A 164 6.52 0.91 37.63
CA ALA A 164 6.73 2.32 37.95
C ALA A 164 7.89 2.93 37.11
N PRO A 165 7.82 4.24 36.82
CA PRO A 165 8.87 4.92 36.07
C PRO A 165 10.18 4.89 36.88
N GLY A 166 11.25 4.37 36.25
CA GLY A 166 12.57 4.20 36.86
C GLY A 166 12.99 2.73 37.05
N GLN A 167 12.08 1.76 36.91
CA GLN A 167 12.48 0.36 36.88
C GLN A 167 13.05 0.02 35.50
N ARG A 168 14.36 -0.26 35.47
CA ARG A 168 15.06 -0.84 34.31
C ARG A 168 14.26 -2.06 33.83
N ARG A 169 13.85 -2.05 32.56
CA ARG A 169 13.37 -3.28 31.91
C ARG A 169 14.49 -4.31 32.02
N MET A 170 14.18 -5.48 32.59
CA MET A 170 15.15 -6.57 32.74
C MET A 170 15.75 -6.88 31.37
N SER A 171 17.07 -7.00 31.31
CA SER A 171 17.75 -7.37 30.08
C SER A 171 17.32 -8.77 29.63
N PHE A 172 17.47 -9.08 28.34
CA PHE A 172 17.07 -10.38 27.80
C PHE A 172 17.75 -11.56 28.54
N ALA A 173 19.00 -11.35 28.98
CA ALA A 173 19.74 -12.32 29.78
C ALA A 173 19.15 -12.53 31.19
N GLU A 174 18.63 -11.47 31.81
CA GLU A 174 17.94 -11.56 33.11
C GLU A 174 16.56 -12.22 32.96
N GLN A 175 15.86 -11.96 31.86
CA GLN A 175 14.58 -12.61 31.54
C GLN A 175 14.75 -14.11 31.33
N GLU A 176 15.77 -14.55 30.57
CA GLU A 176 16.07 -15.97 30.42
C GLU A 176 16.45 -16.63 31.75
N ARG A 177 17.22 -15.94 32.60
CA ARG A 177 17.62 -16.47 33.91
C ARG A 177 16.42 -16.63 34.84
N LEU A 178 15.52 -15.65 34.85
CA LEU A 178 14.29 -15.67 35.64
C LEU A 178 13.31 -16.75 35.14
N LEU A 179 13.19 -16.94 33.82
CA LEU A 179 12.39 -18.04 33.25
C LEU A 179 12.96 -19.41 33.62
N ARG A 180 14.29 -19.56 33.63
CA ARG A 180 14.96 -20.80 34.01
C ARG A 180 14.75 -21.12 35.49
N GLU A 181 14.75 -20.11 36.35
CA GLU A 181 14.52 -20.25 37.79
C GLU A 181 13.05 -20.56 38.14
N ILE A 182 12.09 -19.97 37.41
CA ILE A 182 10.67 -20.34 37.53
C ILE A 182 10.45 -21.79 37.07
N ALA A 183 11.11 -22.19 35.98
CA ALA A 183 11.00 -23.56 35.47
C ALA A 183 11.60 -24.60 36.44
N SER A 184 12.71 -24.28 37.12
CA SER A 184 13.28 -25.17 38.15
C SER A 184 12.45 -25.19 39.44
N GLY A 185 11.95 -24.03 39.89
CA GLY A 185 11.10 -23.96 41.09
C GLY A 185 9.73 -24.62 40.93
N ALA A 186 9.19 -24.66 39.71
CA ALA A 186 7.99 -25.42 39.39
C ALA A 186 8.24 -26.94 39.42
N LYS A 187 9.46 -27.39 39.08
CA LYS A 187 9.87 -28.80 39.16
C LYS A 187 10.06 -29.25 40.60
N ASP A 188 10.72 -28.46 41.43
CA ASP A 188 10.91 -28.78 42.86
C ASP A 188 9.57 -28.81 43.63
N LYS A 189 8.61 -27.94 43.27
CA LYS A 189 7.24 -27.98 43.83
C LYS A 189 6.42 -29.17 43.33
N ALA A 190 6.69 -29.69 42.14
CA ALA A 190 6.06 -30.90 41.65
C ALA A 190 6.61 -32.11 42.40
N ASP A 191 7.94 -32.19 42.58
CA ASP A 191 8.61 -33.29 43.27
C ASP A 191 8.23 -33.35 44.76
N ALA A 192 8.15 -32.20 45.45
CA ALA A 192 7.71 -32.13 46.85
C ALA A 192 6.23 -32.51 47.07
N LYS A 193 5.38 -32.39 46.03
CA LYS A 193 3.96 -32.76 46.11
C LYS A 193 3.74 -34.27 45.88
N THR A 194 4.69 -34.94 45.23
CA THR A 194 4.72 -36.40 45.08
C THR A 194 5.19 -37.11 46.36
N ASP A 195 6.12 -36.52 47.12
CA ASP A 195 6.59 -37.10 48.38
C ASP A 195 5.67 -36.86 49.58
N GLY A 196 4.76 -35.87 49.51
CA GLY A 196 3.78 -35.61 50.56
C GLY A 196 2.56 -36.53 50.55
N LYS A 197 2.29 -37.25 49.44
CA LYS A 197 1.06 -38.03 49.26
C LYS A 197 1.18 -39.50 49.72
N THR A 198 2.34 -39.92 50.19
CA THR A 198 2.61 -41.29 50.69
C THR A 198 2.56 -41.41 52.22
N SER A 199 2.18 -40.35 52.96
CA SER A 199 2.14 -40.38 54.44
C SER A 199 0.75 -40.25 55.08
N GLU A 200 -0.33 -40.16 54.28
CA GLU A 200 -1.70 -39.96 54.80
C GLU A 200 -2.64 -41.17 54.59
N ASP A 201 -2.11 -42.33 54.18
CA ASP A 201 -2.82 -43.62 54.20
C ASP A 201 -1.99 -44.64 55.01
N ARG A 202 -2.08 -44.54 56.34
CA ARG A 202 -1.79 -45.65 57.27
C ARG A 202 -2.79 -45.62 58.42
#